data_AF-A0A437CS81-F1
#
_entry.id   AF-A0A437CS81-F1
#
_cell.length_a   1.000
_cell.length_b   1.000
_cell.length_c   1.000
_cell.angle_alpha   90.00
_cell.angle_beta   90.00
_cell.angle_gamma   90.00
#
_symmetry.space_group_name_H-M   'P 1'
#
loop_
_entity.id
_entity.type
_entity.pdbx_description
1 polymer ?
#
loop_
_entity_poly.entity_id
_entity_poly.type
_entity_poly.pdbx_seq_one_letter_code
_entity_poly.pdbx_strand_id
1 'polypeptide(L)' 'MPDYMILQELKKLKTSNYDSVLQTAQSIAKQAHDLAYDPNYMSPFAQFACDNGLNVRGGKPDDITVLLSIVAEYTD' A
#
# COMPACT_ATOMS: atom_id res chain seq x y z
N MET A 1 -1.70 5.22 -0.37
CA MET A 1 -1.83 4.35 -1.57
C MET A 1 -3.24 3.77 -1.61
N PRO A 2 -3.92 3.74 -2.77
CA PRO A 2 -5.29 3.23 -2.93
C PRO A 2 -5.32 1.70 -3.09
N ASP A 3 -6.47 1.10 -2.81
CA ASP A 3 -6.68 -0.35 -2.80
C ASP A 3 -6.28 -1.05 -4.10
N TYR A 4 -6.58 -0.45 -5.26
CA TYR A 4 -6.24 -1.06 -6.54
C TYR A 4 -4.73 -1.23 -6.74
N MET A 5 -3.89 -0.34 -6.18
CA MET A 5 -2.43 -0.46 -6.23
C MET A 5 -1.95 -1.56 -5.29
N ILE A 6 -2.57 -1.69 -4.10
CA ILE A 6 -2.29 -2.81 -3.19
C ILE A 6 -2.60 -4.13 -3.90
N LEU A 7 -3.75 -4.24 -4.57
CA LEU A 7 -4.13 -5.42 -5.34
C LEU A 7 -3.15 -5.71 -6.49
N GLN A 8 -2.56 -4.69 -7.13
CA GLN A 8 -1.53 -4.89 -8.16
C GLN A 8 -0.24 -5.50 -7.60
N GLU A 9 0.16 -5.12 -6.39
CA GLU A 9 1.29 -5.77 -5.71
C GLU A 9 0.96 -7.18 -5.27
N LEU A 10 -0.23 -7.41 -4.70
CA LEU A 10 -0.66 -8.75 -4.29
C LEU A 10 -0.74 -9.72 -5.48
N LYS A 11 -1.09 -9.24 -6.69
CA LYS A 11 -1.05 -10.07 -7.91
C LYS A 11 0.34 -10.59 -8.27
N LYS A 12 1.42 -9.99 -7.74
CA LYS A 12 2.79 -10.46 -7.97
C LYS A 12 3.18 -11.61 -7.04
N LEU A 13 2.41 -11.87 -5.99
CA LEU A 13 2.60 -12.97 -5.06
C LEU A 13 2.34 -14.31 -5.79
N LYS A 14 3.40 -15.00 -6.20
CA LYS A 14 3.29 -16.27 -6.94
C LYS A 14 3.19 -17.49 -6.02
N THR A 15 3.76 -17.40 -4.84
CA THR A 15 3.89 -18.51 -3.89
C THR A 15 3.67 -18.00 -2.47
N SER A 16 3.17 -18.87 -1.59
CA SER A 16 2.98 -18.58 -0.17
C SER A 16 4.24 -18.75 0.69
N ASN A 17 5.41 -18.90 0.07
CA ASN A 17 6.66 -18.98 0.82
C ASN A 17 7.02 -17.63 1.46
N TYR A 18 7.83 -17.69 2.52
CA TYR A 18 8.19 -16.53 3.32
C TYR A 18 8.81 -15.41 2.48
N ASP A 19 9.75 -15.73 1.58
CA ASP A 19 10.44 -14.73 0.77
C ASP A 19 9.49 -13.98 -0.16
N SER A 20 8.57 -14.68 -0.82
CA SER A 20 7.58 -14.06 -1.71
C SER A 20 6.62 -13.16 -0.94
N VAL A 21 6.22 -13.55 0.27
CA VAL A 21 5.40 -12.72 1.17
C VAL A 21 6.15 -11.47 1.59
N LEU A 22 7.39 -11.63 2.07
CA LEU A 22 8.24 -10.53 2.50
C LEU A 22 8.49 -9.53 1.38
N GLN A 23 8.85 -10.01 0.19
CA GLN A 23 9.08 -9.16 -0.98
C GLN A 23 7.82 -8.38 -1.39
N THR A 24 6.65 -9.03 -1.34
CA THR A 24 5.37 -8.37 -1.64
C THR A 24 5.07 -7.27 -0.62
N ALA A 25 5.23 -7.56 0.68
CA ALA A 25 5.04 -6.56 1.73
C ALA A 25 6.01 -5.38 1.61
N GLN A 26 7.29 -5.65 1.31
CA GLN A 26 8.30 -4.62 1.06
C GLN A 26 7.97 -3.77 -0.18
N SER A 27 7.47 -4.38 -1.25
CA SER A 27 7.07 -3.67 -2.46
C SER A 27 5.88 -2.72 -2.20
N ILE A 28 4.88 -3.18 -1.45
CA ILE A 28 3.75 -2.36 -0.98
C ILE A 28 4.25 -1.18 -0.16
N ALA A 29 5.12 -1.44 0.83
CA ALA A 29 5.68 -0.39 1.69
C ALA A 29 6.49 0.64 0.88
N LYS A 30 7.33 0.18 -0.05
CA LYS A 30 8.13 1.04 -0.91
C LYS A 30 7.25 1.93 -1.80
N GLN A 31 6.21 1.39 -2.44
CA GLN A 31 5.33 2.20 -3.27
C GLN A 31 4.52 3.21 -2.46
N ALA A 32 4.03 2.80 -1.28
CA ALA A 32 3.36 3.72 -0.39
C ALA A 32 4.30 4.85 0.07
N HIS A 33 5.58 4.54 0.33
CA HIS A 33 6.61 5.53 0.66
C HIS A 33 6.85 6.49 -0.50
N ASP A 34 7.08 6.00 -1.72
CA ASP A 34 7.33 6.85 -2.88
C ASP A 34 6.13 7.81 -3.14
N LEU A 35 4.90 7.32 -2.98
CA LEU A 35 3.68 8.15 -3.07
C LEU A 35 3.50 9.11 -1.89
N ALA A 36 3.99 8.78 -0.70
CA ALA A 36 3.89 9.61 0.50
C ALA A 36 4.69 10.91 0.36
N TYR A 37 5.79 10.87 -0.41
CA TYR A 37 6.65 12.03 -0.67
C TYR A 37 6.37 12.71 -2.01
N ASP A 38 5.44 12.23 -2.83
CA ASP A 38 5.06 12.91 -4.07
C ASP A 38 4.11 14.09 -3.77
N PRO A 39 4.54 15.36 -3.96
CA PRO A 39 3.70 16.53 -3.70
C PRO A 39 2.56 16.70 -4.70
N ASN A 40 2.63 16.02 -5.85
CA ASN A 40 1.64 16.11 -6.92
C ASN A 40 0.62 14.98 -6.87
N TYR A 41 0.84 13.97 -6.04
CA TYR A 41 -0.05 12.84 -5.92
C TYR A 41 -1.34 13.22 -5.18
N MET A 42 -2.50 12.89 -5.75
CA MET A 42 -3.76 12.95 -5.01
C MET A 42 -3.91 11.68 -4.17
N SER A 43 -3.29 11.71 -2.99
CA SER A 43 -3.38 10.59 -2.06
C SER A 43 -4.81 10.39 -1.53
N PRO A 44 -5.18 9.19 -1.05
CA PRO A 44 -6.46 8.98 -0.38
C PRO A 44 -6.70 9.96 0.77
N PHE A 45 -5.64 10.31 1.49
CA PHE A 45 -5.68 11.35 2.53
C PHE A 45 -6.01 12.73 1.93
N ALA A 46 -5.31 13.15 0.87
CA ALA A 46 -5.55 14.44 0.22
C ALA A 46 -6.95 14.53 -0.39
N GLN A 47 -7.43 13.46 -1.02
CA GLN A 47 -8.79 13.39 -1.56
C GLN A 47 -9.83 13.57 -0.44
N PHE A 48 -9.70 12.80 0.65
CA PHE A 48 -10.61 12.91 1.78
C PHE A 48 -10.56 14.29 2.45
N ALA A 49 -9.38 14.89 2.56
CA ALA A 49 -9.22 16.25 3.08
C ALA A 49 -9.93 17.28 2.19
N CYS A 50 -9.78 17.19 0.86
CA CYS A 50 -10.50 18.03 -0.10
C CYS A 50 -12.02 17.88 0.00
N ASP A 51 -12.52 16.64 0.14
CA ASP A 51 -13.94 16.36 0.30
C ASP A 51 -14.52 16.97 1.60
N ASN A 52 -13.65 17.26 2.58
CA ASN A 52 -13.99 17.93 3.85
C ASN A 52 -13.58 19.42 3.87
N GLY A 53 -13.33 20.04 2.71
CA GLY A 53 -13.07 21.47 2.58
C GLY A 53 -11.64 21.92 2.85
N LEU A 54 -10.69 21.00 3.02
CA LEU A 54 -9.27 21.30 3.14
C LEU A 54 -8.61 21.20 1.76
N ASN A 55 -8.21 22.33 1.18
CA ASN A 55 -7.53 22.34 -0.12
C ASN A 55 -6.06 21.93 0.02
N VAL A 56 -5.82 20.62 -0.02
CA VAL A 56 -4.48 20.02 0.11
C VAL A 56 -4.22 19.05 -1.03
N ARG A 57 -2.94 18.88 -1.37
CA ARG A 57 -2.46 17.94 -2.39
C ARG A 57 -1.16 17.31 -1.90
N GLY A 58 -0.89 16.12 -2.40
CA GLY A 58 0.34 15.38 -2.13
C GLY A 58 0.08 14.07 -1.38
N GLY A 59 1.13 13.28 -1.29
CA GLY A 59 1.25 12.25 -0.29
C GLY A 59 1.23 12.80 1.13
N LYS A 60 1.08 11.91 2.10
CA LYS A 60 1.24 12.21 3.52
C LYS A 60 2.52 11.53 4.00
N PRO A 61 3.62 12.27 4.22
CA PRO A 61 4.83 11.73 4.84
C PRO A 61 4.53 11.30 6.28
N ASP A 62 4.61 10.00 6.54
CA ASP A 62 4.35 9.38 7.84
C ASP A 62 5.02 7.99 7.88
N ASP A 63 5.13 7.38 9.04
CA ASP A 63 5.69 6.03 9.18
C ASP A 63 4.77 4.99 8.51
N ILE A 64 5.36 4.08 7.73
CA ILE A 64 4.64 3.06 6.97
C ILE A 64 4.97 1.68 7.52
N THR A 65 3.97 0.98 8.03
CA THR A 65 4.07 -0.42 8.46
C THR A 65 3.12 -1.28 7.62
N VAL A 66 3.62 -2.39 7.06
CA VAL A 66 2.83 -3.35 6.29
C VAL A 66 2.91 -4.72 6.96
N LEU A 67 1.75 -5.29 7.28
CA LEU A 67 1.60 -6.68 7.70
C LEU A 67 0.88 -7.43 6.58
N LEU A 68 1.52 -8.49 6.06
CA LEU A 68 0.94 -9.37 5.05
C LEU A 68 0.80 -10.78 5.62
N SER A 69 -0.40 -11.32 5.57
CA SER A 69 -0.73 -12.66 6.05
C SER A 69 -1.43 -13.45 4.97
N ILE A 70 -1.14 -14.74 4.90
CA ILE A 70 -1.79 -15.68 3.98
C ILE A 70 -2.71 -16.58 4.80
N VAL A 71 -3.95 -16.72 4.35
CA VAL A 71 -4.87 -17.74 4.84
C VAL A 71 -4.64 -18.99 3.98
N ALA A 72 -4.22 -20.07 4.61
CA ALA A 72 -4.05 -21.37 3.97
C ALA A 72 -5.00 -22.37 4.63
N GLU A 73 -5.71 -23.16 3.82
CA GLU A 73 -6.43 -24.33 4.31
C GLU A 73 -5.42 -25.43 4.58
N TYR A 74 -5.41 -25.96 5.81
CA TYR A 74 -4.73 -27.22 6.11
C TYR A 74 -5.69 -28.33 5.68
N THR A 75 -5.33 -29.08 4.63
CA THR A 75 -5.91 -30.39 4.39
C THR A 75 -5.17 -31.39 5.25
N ASP A 76 -5.88 -32.01 6.20
CA ASP A 76 -5.40 -33.16 7.00
C ASP A 76 -4.93 -34.32 6.12
#